data_AF-A0A7C4GCQ5-F1
#
_entry.id   AF-A0A7C4GCQ5-F1
#
_cell.length_a   1.000
_cell.length_b   1.000
_cell.length_c   1.000
_cell.angle_alpha   90.00
_cell.angle_beta   90.00
_cell.angle_gamma   90.00
#
_symmetry.space_group_name_H-M   'P 1'
#
loop_
_entity.id
_entity.type
_entity.pdbx_description
1 polymer ?
#
loop_
_entity_poly.entity_id
_entity_poly.type
_entity_poly.pdbx_seq_one_letter_code
_entity_poly.pdbx_strand_id
1 'polypeptide(L)'
;LVLRGRQVGVLRAPEAPHEVVPRGGRRQAPQLEGVALRRQRADVFEALAELRRQGHDLPRIARHGVTLLLRQVFEHGLFHADPHPGNIFVLPGEVICLLDYGMVGQLMPEDTERFADLLAAVFRKDTAAATTAVLEAADITGPVDRRALERELHEFIAFEAERIMAGVAFGEALGRVIAILRQHGLALPARYILLIKALATMEQVAHDLDPTLDVAVHLRPYVERLIRRRYSSRRVLRDLTRTARALLVLGRTLPTDVHGLLVGLDRDGLKVALRPEDLQRLTHARERSASWITFGLIIGALIVGSSLVLHRSTGPALLGVSLLGLVGYILATVLGLGMVFSMWRARRF
;
A
#
# COMPACT_ATOMS: atom_id res chain seq x y z
N LEU A 1 19.33 -13.03 8.98
CA LEU A 1 20.51 -13.91 9.06
C LEU A 1 21.05 -13.89 10.49
N VAL A 2 20.83 -14.95 11.28
CA VAL A 2 21.59 -15.18 12.52
C VAL A 2 21.89 -16.67 12.56
N LEU A 3 23.16 -17.05 12.56
CA LEU A 3 23.58 -18.44 12.65
C LEU A 3 24.36 -18.67 13.95
N ARG A 4 23.79 -19.51 14.82
CA ARG A 4 24.45 -20.07 16.00
C ARG A 4 25.62 -20.96 15.56
N GLY A 5 26.83 -20.70 16.05
CA GLY A 5 27.98 -21.58 15.88
C GLY A 5 29.28 -20.95 16.43
N ARG A 6 30.04 -21.73 17.22
CA ARG A 6 31.18 -21.31 18.06
C ARG A 6 32.53 -21.11 17.35
N GLN A 7 32.59 -21.06 16.02
CA GLN A 7 33.84 -20.83 15.29
C GLN A 7 33.92 -19.39 14.73
N VAL A 8 35.06 -18.73 14.97
CA VAL A 8 35.43 -17.43 14.39
C VAL A 8 35.46 -17.58 12.87
N GLY A 9 34.65 -16.83 12.14
CA GLY A 9 34.55 -16.98 10.69
C GLY A 9 33.69 -15.89 10.05
N VAL A 10 33.96 -15.64 8.78
CA VAL A 10 33.29 -14.65 7.94
C VAL A 10 32.08 -15.32 7.26
N LEU A 11 30.87 -14.86 7.58
CA LEU A 11 29.67 -15.28 6.83
C LEU A 11 29.55 -14.41 5.57
N ARG A 12 29.81 -15.00 4.39
CA ARG A 12 29.49 -14.39 3.08
C ARG A 12 28.15 -14.90 2.60
N ALA A 13 27.26 -14.01 2.18
CA ALA A 13 26.11 -14.42 1.40
C ALA A 13 26.56 -14.70 -0.05
N PRO A 14 26.16 -15.83 -0.69
CA PRO A 14 26.54 -16.15 -2.07
C PRO A 14 26.16 -15.04 -3.07
N GLU A 15 25.12 -14.26 -2.74
CA GLU A 15 24.57 -13.19 -3.56
C GLU A 15 25.09 -11.79 -3.18
N ALA A 16 26.04 -11.70 -2.23
CA ALA A 16 26.66 -10.44 -1.79
C ALA A 16 28.15 -10.67 -1.42
N PRO A 17 29.06 -10.78 -2.42
CA PRO A 17 30.48 -11.06 -2.18
C PRO A 17 31.22 -9.96 -1.41
N HIS A 18 30.64 -8.76 -1.33
CA HIS A 18 31.19 -7.60 -0.62
C HIS A 18 30.57 -7.37 0.77
N GLU A 19 29.76 -8.31 1.27
CA GLU A 19 29.16 -8.26 2.61
C GLU A 19 29.63 -9.43 3.47
N VAL A 20 30.03 -9.12 4.69
CA VAL A 20 30.50 -10.09 5.66
C VAL A 20 29.95 -9.80 7.05
N VAL A 21 29.61 -10.86 7.79
CA VAL A 21 29.33 -10.78 9.23
C VAL A 21 30.31 -11.65 10.00
N PRO A 22 31.00 -11.13 11.05
CA PRO A 22 31.80 -11.97 11.92
C PRO A 22 30.90 -12.90 12.73
N ARG A 23 31.14 -14.21 12.67
CA ARG A 23 30.61 -15.15 13.67
C ARG A 23 31.17 -14.71 15.03
N GLY A 24 30.32 -14.29 15.97
CA GLY A 24 30.73 -13.85 17.32
C GLY A 24 30.66 -12.35 17.58
N GLY A 25 30.33 -11.52 16.58
CA GLY A 25 30.15 -10.08 16.73
C GLY A 25 31.43 -9.33 17.13
N ARG A 26 31.27 -8.14 17.71
CA ARG A 26 32.34 -7.16 17.99
C ARG A 26 33.55 -7.69 18.78
N ARG A 27 33.37 -8.72 19.62
CA ARG A 27 34.46 -9.33 20.42
C ARG A 27 35.46 -10.12 19.59
N GLN A 28 35.09 -10.58 18.39
CA GLN A 28 35.95 -11.36 17.50
C GLN A 28 36.43 -10.57 16.27
N ALA A 29 35.93 -9.34 16.10
CA ALA A 29 36.39 -8.39 15.08
C ALA A 29 37.92 -8.12 15.08
N PRO A 30 38.63 -8.07 16.22
CA PRO A 30 40.08 -7.78 16.23
C PRO A 30 40.95 -8.87 15.59
N GLN A 31 40.39 -10.06 15.30
CA GLN A 31 41.09 -11.18 14.67
C GLN A 31 40.94 -11.19 13.14
N LEU A 32 40.19 -10.23 12.58
CA LEU A 32 40.02 -10.05 11.14
C LEU A 32 41.02 -8.99 10.63
N GLU A 33 41.75 -9.28 9.55
CA GLU A 33 42.56 -8.27 8.87
C GLU A 33 41.63 -7.23 8.21
N GLY A 34 41.68 -5.98 8.66
CA GLY A 34 40.91 -4.85 8.10
C GLY A 34 40.95 -3.61 8.98
N VAL A 35 40.19 -2.57 8.60
CA VAL A 35 40.16 -1.27 9.28
C VAL A 35 38.77 -0.98 9.84
N ALA A 36 38.70 -0.67 11.14
CA ALA A 36 37.49 -0.19 11.77
C ALA A 36 37.29 1.29 11.48
N LEU A 37 36.13 1.67 10.96
CA LEU A 37 35.68 3.06 11.09
C LEU A 37 35.43 3.33 12.59
N ARG A 38 35.82 4.51 13.09
CA ARG A 38 35.80 4.82 14.53
C ARG A 38 34.64 5.73 14.93
N ARG A 39 34.33 5.82 16.23
CA ARG A 39 33.11 6.48 16.74
C ARG A 39 33.21 8.00 16.82
N GLN A 40 34.38 8.57 17.10
CA GLN A 40 34.55 10.02 17.24
C GLN A 40 35.04 10.63 15.94
N ARG A 41 34.64 11.87 15.65
CA ARG A 41 34.94 12.55 14.38
C ARG A 41 36.44 12.65 14.11
N ALA A 42 37.25 12.91 15.14
CA ALA A 42 38.71 12.93 15.05
C ALA A 42 39.28 11.55 14.66
N ASP A 43 38.73 10.48 15.25
CA ASP A 43 39.14 9.11 14.99
C ASP A 43 38.70 8.57 13.62
N VAL A 44 37.61 9.11 13.05
CA VAL A 44 37.15 8.76 11.69
C VAL A 44 38.18 9.21 10.67
N PHE A 45 38.73 10.42 10.79
CA PHE A 45 39.77 10.91 9.88
C PHE A 45 41.02 10.03 9.87
N GLU A 46 41.45 9.51 11.03
CA GLU A 46 42.57 8.57 11.13
C GLU A 46 42.26 7.24 10.41
N ALA A 47 41.05 6.70 10.61
CA ALA A 47 40.62 5.47 9.95
C ALA A 47 40.55 5.62 8.42
N LEU A 48 40.07 6.77 7.93
CA LEU A 48 40.05 7.10 6.50
C LEU A 48 41.47 7.24 5.93
N ALA A 49 42.41 7.81 6.69
CA ALA A 49 43.80 7.92 6.29
C ALA A 49 44.50 6.56 6.22
N GLU A 50 44.21 5.65 7.16
CA GLU A 50 44.68 4.26 7.11
C GLU A 50 44.15 3.53 5.87
N LEU A 51 42.84 3.62 5.60
CA LEU A 51 42.24 3.01 4.41
C LEU A 51 42.90 3.48 3.12
N ARG A 52 43.18 4.79 3.00
CA ARG A 52 43.91 5.34 1.83
C ARG A 52 45.34 4.81 1.76
N ARG A 53 46.05 4.69 2.88
CA ARG A 53 47.42 4.12 2.91
C ARG A 53 47.44 2.65 2.50
N GLN A 54 46.39 1.91 2.81
CA GLN A 54 46.21 0.51 2.38
C GLN A 54 45.73 0.40 0.92
N GLY A 55 45.56 1.51 0.21
CA GLY A 55 45.18 1.54 -1.22
C GLY A 55 43.69 1.33 -1.50
N HIS A 56 42.83 1.47 -0.49
CA HIS A 56 41.38 1.33 -0.68
C HIS A 56 40.74 2.55 -1.38
N ASP A 57 39.77 2.30 -2.25
CA ASP A 57 38.93 3.30 -2.91
C ASP A 57 37.75 3.69 -1.97
N LEU A 58 37.90 4.82 -1.25
CA LEU A 58 36.86 5.30 -0.32
C LEU A 58 35.50 5.55 -1.00
N PRO A 59 35.41 6.20 -2.18
CA PRO A 59 34.18 6.26 -2.98
C PRO A 59 33.53 4.91 -3.21
N ARG A 60 34.31 3.86 -3.47
CA ARG A 60 33.74 2.53 -3.67
C ARG A 60 33.23 1.91 -2.37
N ILE A 61 33.93 2.08 -1.26
CA ILE A 61 33.45 1.66 0.06
C ILE A 61 32.12 2.35 0.40
N ALA A 62 32.01 3.65 0.14
CA ALA A 62 30.77 4.40 0.35
C ALA A 62 29.60 3.80 -0.45
N ARG A 63 29.82 3.54 -1.75
CA ARG A 63 28.83 2.89 -2.63
C ARG A 63 28.44 1.49 -2.16
N HIS A 64 29.40 0.69 -1.69
CA HIS A 64 29.13 -0.63 -1.12
C HIS A 64 28.26 -0.51 0.14
N GLY A 65 28.52 0.47 1.01
CA GLY A 65 27.78 0.66 2.26
C GLY A 65 26.34 1.06 2.04
N VAL A 66 26.12 2.03 1.13
CA VAL A 66 24.78 2.45 0.71
C VAL A 66 24.03 1.28 0.08
N THR A 67 24.67 0.56 -0.85
CA THR A 67 24.06 -0.60 -1.52
C THR A 67 23.68 -1.70 -0.51
N LEU A 68 24.56 -1.99 0.44
CA LEU A 68 24.33 -2.95 1.51
C LEU A 68 23.07 -2.62 2.31
N LEU A 69 22.96 -1.38 2.79
CA LEU A 69 21.78 -0.95 3.56
C LEU A 69 20.50 -1.04 2.72
N LEU A 70 20.54 -0.58 1.47
CA LEU A 70 19.38 -0.60 0.58
C LEU A 70 18.90 -2.03 0.28
N ARG A 71 19.82 -2.99 0.09
CA ARG A 71 19.45 -4.41 -0.06
C ARG A 71 18.84 -4.99 1.22
N GLN A 72 19.45 -4.73 2.37
CA GLN A 72 18.91 -5.14 3.67
C GLN A 72 17.46 -4.66 3.87
N VAL A 73 17.17 -3.41 3.53
CA VAL A 73 15.83 -2.82 3.64
C VAL A 73 14.87 -3.39 2.59
N PHE A 74 15.20 -3.27 1.31
CA PHE A 74 14.24 -3.48 0.21
C PHE A 74 14.21 -4.90 -0.37
N GLU A 75 15.27 -5.69 -0.17
CA GLU A 75 15.34 -7.09 -0.62
C GLU A 75 15.08 -8.07 0.52
N HIS A 76 15.59 -7.77 1.72
CA HIS A 76 15.51 -8.69 2.85
C HIS A 76 14.49 -8.30 3.93
N GLY A 77 14.05 -7.04 3.97
CA GLY A 77 13.13 -6.54 5.00
C GLY A 77 13.72 -6.56 6.41
N LEU A 78 15.04 -6.72 6.55
CA LEU A 78 15.77 -6.81 7.81
C LEU A 78 17.06 -6.01 7.66
N PHE A 79 17.23 -4.99 8.50
CA PHE A 79 18.32 -4.02 8.33
C PHE A 79 18.99 -3.64 9.64
N HIS A 80 20.27 -3.32 9.55
CA HIS A 80 21.00 -2.74 10.67
C HIS A 80 20.50 -1.31 10.92
N ALA A 81 19.89 -1.06 12.09
CA ALA A 81 19.23 0.21 12.36
C ALA A 81 20.18 1.33 12.82
N ASP A 82 21.43 0.99 13.18
CA ASP A 82 22.47 1.93 13.63
C ASP A 82 23.84 1.70 12.97
N PRO A 83 23.99 1.82 11.64
CA PRO A 83 25.24 1.54 10.94
C PRO A 83 26.30 2.65 11.18
N HIS A 84 26.52 3.02 12.44
CA HIS A 84 27.46 4.06 12.82
C HIS A 84 28.89 3.64 12.42
N PRO A 85 29.81 4.59 12.14
CA PRO A 85 31.14 4.23 11.65
C PRO A 85 31.86 3.23 12.58
N GLY A 86 31.77 3.39 13.90
CA GLY A 86 32.28 2.42 14.89
C GLY A 86 31.85 0.95 14.79
N ASN A 87 30.86 0.61 13.96
CA ASN A 87 30.31 -0.73 13.74
C ASN A 87 30.61 -1.25 12.33
N ILE A 88 31.28 -0.44 11.49
CA ILE A 88 31.66 -0.77 10.13
C ILE A 88 33.15 -1.05 10.12
N PHE A 89 33.49 -2.23 9.62
CA PHE A 89 34.86 -2.68 9.42
C PHE A 89 35.06 -2.97 7.94
N VAL A 90 36.15 -2.50 7.36
CA VAL A 90 36.47 -2.71 5.94
C VAL A 90 37.59 -3.73 5.86
N LEU A 91 37.30 -4.87 5.21
CA LEU A 91 38.27 -5.93 4.97
C LEU A 91 38.97 -5.74 3.61
N PRO A 92 40.10 -6.43 3.36
CA PRO A 92 40.73 -6.48 2.04
C PRO A 92 39.73 -6.75 0.90
N GLY A 93 39.91 -6.05 -0.22
CA GLY A 93 38.95 -6.07 -1.32
C GLY A 93 37.69 -5.23 -1.09
N GLU A 94 37.73 -4.28 -0.15
CA GLU A 94 36.67 -3.28 0.10
C GLU A 94 35.34 -3.93 0.52
N VAL A 95 35.47 -5.05 1.23
CA VAL A 95 34.36 -5.84 1.74
C VAL A 95 33.90 -5.23 3.07
N ILE A 96 32.61 -4.95 3.17
CA ILE A 96 32.02 -4.32 4.35
C ILE A 96 31.62 -5.39 5.36
N CYS A 97 32.11 -5.21 6.58
CA CYS A 97 31.89 -6.09 7.70
C CYS A 97 31.19 -5.35 8.84
N LEU A 98 29.96 -5.73 9.15
CA LEU A 98 29.18 -5.15 10.24
C LEU A 98 29.46 -5.90 11.55
N LEU A 99 29.91 -5.18 12.58
CA LEU A 99 30.43 -5.78 13.81
C LEU A 99 29.38 -6.01 14.89
N ASP A 100 28.40 -5.11 14.96
CA ASP A 100 27.34 -5.12 15.95
C ASP A 100 26.01 -5.33 15.24
N TYR A 101 25.06 -5.94 15.91
CA TYR A 101 23.66 -6.07 15.49
C TYR A 101 22.73 -5.82 16.69
N GLY A 102 23.18 -5.04 17.67
CA GLY A 102 22.41 -4.71 18.87
C GLY A 102 21.13 -3.91 18.58
N MET A 103 21.06 -3.26 17.41
CA MET A 103 19.87 -2.53 16.96
C MET A 103 19.54 -2.92 15.51
N VAL A 104 18.49 -3.72 15.33
CA VAL A 104 18.03 -4.23 14.04
C VAL A 104 16.57 -3.83 13.85
N GLY A 105 16.25 -3.37 12.64
CA GLY A 105 14.88 -3.10 12.22
C GLY A 105 14.36 -4.19 11.29
N GLN A 106 13.06 -4.42 11.34
CA GLN A 106 12.36 -5.35 10.46
C GLN A 106 11.14 -4.65 9.85
N LEU A 107 10.97 -4.78 8.55
CA LEU A 107 9.77 -4.38 7.81
C LEU A 107 9.02 -5.63 7.41
N MET A 108 7.74 -5.69 7.78
CA MET A 108 6.85 -6.71 7.26
C MET A 108 6.52 -6.42 5.79
N PRO A 109 6.08 -7.42 5.02
CA PRO A 109 5.63 -7.18 3.65
C PRO A 109 4.55 -6.08 3.56
N GLU A 110 3.61 -6.01 4.51
CA GLU A 110 2.60 -4.96 4.53
C GLU A 110 3.21 -3.57 4.76
N ASP A 111 4.23 -3.46 5.62
CA ASP A 111 4.93 -2.19 5.87
C ASP A 111 5.60 -1.67 4.58
N THR A 112 6.22 -2.58 3.84
CA THR A 112 6.88 -2.29 2.58
C THR A 112 5.88 -1.84 1.50
N GLU A 113 4.68 -2.44 1.49
CA GLU A 113 3.60 -2.06 0.57
C GLU A 113 3.00 -0.70 0.92
N ARG A 114 2.74 -0.40 2.20
CA ARG A 114 2.27 0.91 2.66
C ARG A 114 3.26 2.02 2.35
N PHE A 115 4.55 1.75 2.58
CA PHE A 115 5.62 2.67 2.21
C PHE A 115 5.68 2.91 0.69
N ALA A 116 5.48 1.85 -0.11
CA ALA A 116 5.40 1.96 -1.56
C ALA A 116 4.22 2.83 -2.03
N ASP A 117 3.05 2.68 -1.39
CA ASP A 117 1.85 3.43 -1.72
C ASP A 117 2.00 4.92 -1.38
N LEU A 118 2.60 5.23 -0.23
CA LEU A 118 2.95 6.59 0.14
C LEU A 118 3.90 7.24 -0.88
N LEU A 119 4.99 6.55 -1.22
CA LEU A 119 5.95 7.04 -2.22
C LEU A 119 5.26 7.23 -3.57
N ALA A 120 4.48 6.25 -4.05
CA ALA A 120 3.77 6.36 -5.31
C ALA A 120 2.76 7.53 -5.35
N ALA A 121 2.13 7.85 -4.22
CA ALA A 121 1.22 8.98 -4.12
C ALA A 121 1.97 10.33 -4.18
N VAL A 122 3.07 10.45 -3.44
CA VAL A 122 3.95 11.65 -3.49
C VAL A 122 4.49 11.88 -4.89
N PHE A 123 4.97 10.82 -5.56
CA PHE A 123 5.49 10.90 -6.93
C PHE A 123 4.44 11.34 -7.95
N ARG A 124 3.19 10.89 -7.79
CA ARG A 124 2.07 11.27 -8.66
C ARG A 124 1.49 12.65 -8.32
N LYS A 125 2.05 13.32 -7.31
CA LYS A 125 1.49 14.55 -6.71
C LYS A 125 0.02 14.36 -6.30
N ASP A 126 -0.35 13.14 -5.90
CA ASP A 126 -1.70 12.77 -5.48
C ASP A 126 -1.80 12.89 -3.95
N THR A 127 -2.20 14.08 -3.50
CA THR A 127 -2.31 14.38 -2.07
C THR A 127 -3.37 13.54 -1.36
N ALA A 128 -4.49 13.24 -2.00
CA ALA A 128 -5.56 12.46 -1.40
C ALA A 128 -5.10 11.01 -1.14
N ALA A 129 -4.41 10.41 -2.11
CA ALA A 129 -3.79 9.11 -1.94
C ALA A 129 -2.68 9.14 -0.87
N ALA A 130 -1.86 10.20 -0.84
CA ALA A 130 -0.79 10.33 0.14
C ALA A 130 -1.34 10.44 1.57
N THR A 131 -2.41 11.23 1.76
CA THR A 131 -3.11 11.36 3.04
C THR A 131 -3.67 10.01 3.50
N THR A 132 -4.28 9.25 2.58
CA THR A 132 -4.80 7.91 2.89
C THR A 132 -3.67 6.97 3.29
N ALA A 133 -2.58 6.92 2.53
CA ALA A 133 -1.42 6.07 2.82
C ALA A 133 -0.76 6.42 4.16
N VAL A 134 -0.67 7.72 4.50
CA VAL A 134 -0.20 8.19 5.80
C VAL A 134 -1.07 7.67 6.93
N LEU A 135 -2.39 7.80 6.81
CA LEU A 135 -3.34 7.35 7.84
C LEU A 135 -3.32 5.82 8.03
N GLU A 136 -3.02 5.06 6.97
CA GLU A 136 -2.88 3.61 7.04
C GLU A 136 -1.51 3.16 7.60
N ALA A 137 -0.47 3.99 7.45
CA ALA A 137 0.89 3.67 7.88
C ALA A 137 1.22 4.16 9.30
N ALA A 138 0.56 5.22 9.77
CA ALA A 138 0.82 5.86 11.06
C ALA A 138 -0.11 5.37 12.18
N ASP A 139 0.38 5.42 13.41
CA ASP A 139 -0.40 5.20 14.62
C ASP A 139 -1.10 6.51 15.01
N ILE A 140 -2.39 6.43 15.36
CA ILE A 140 -3.16 7.57 15.84
C ILE A 140 -2.84 7.81 17.30
N THR A 141 -2.29 8.98 17.61
CA THR A 141 -1.90 9.41 18.97
C THR A 141 -2.75 10.56 19.50
N GLY A 142 -3.57 11.19 18.65
CA GLY A 142 -4.45 12.30 19.01
C GLY A 142 -5.61 12.48 18.03
N PRO A 143 -6.41 13.56 18.18
CA PRO A 143 -7.48 13.87 17.24
C PRO A 143 -6.89 14.21 15.86
N VAL A 144 -7.42 13.58 14.81
CA VAL A 144 -6.96 13.76 13.44
C VAL A 144 -8.01 14.51 12.63
N ASP A 145 -7.70 15.73 12.18
CA ASP A 145 -8.47 16.41 11.13
C ASP A 145 -7.88 16.06 9.77
N ARG A 146 -8.53 15.11 9.08
CA ARG A 146 -8.11 14.65 7.76
C ARG A 146 -7.96 15.80 6.75
N ARG A 147 -8.85 16.80 6.77
CA ARG A 147 -8.80 17.91 5.80
C ARG A 147 -7.64 18.84 6.09
N ALA A 148 -7.33 19.06 7.37
CA ALA A 148 -6.16 19.85 7.77
C ALA A 148 -4.86 19.15 7.37
N LEU A 149 -4.75 17.85 7.64
CA LEU A 149 -3.61 17.03 7.22
C LEU A 149 -3.43 17.04 5.69
N GLU A 150 -4.51 16.88 4.94
CA GLU A 150 -4.47 16.89 3.47
C GLU A 150 -3.95 18.22 2.93
N ARG A 151 -4.34 19.37 3.53
CA ARG A 151 -3.82 20.69 3.12
C ARG A 151 -2.31 20.82 3.35
N GLU A 152 -1.81 20.40 4.51
CA GLU A 152 -0.38 20.46 4.80
C GLU A 152 0.44 19.49 3.95
N LEU A 153 -0.08 18.28 3.71
CA LEU A 153 0.55 17.34 2.78
C LEU A 153 0.53 17.86 1.35
N HIS A 154 -0.50 18.61 0.94
CA HIS A 154 -0.55 19.25 -0.38
C HIS A 154 0.61 20.24 -0.54
N GLU A 155 0.78 21.13 0.44
CA GLU A 155 1.85 22.11 0.47
C GLU A 155 3.22 21.42 0.46
N PHE A 156 3.41 20.43 1.34
CA PHE A 156 4.65 19.65 1.37
C PHE A 156 4.97 19.00 0.01
N ILE A 157 4.00 18.33 -0.61
CA ILE A 157 4.20 17.66 -1.91
C ILE A 157 4.48 18.70 -3.01
N ALA A 158 3.81 19.85 -3.00
CA ALA A 158 4.00 20.89 -4.01
C ALA A 158 5.43 21.47 -3.99
N PHE A 159 6.01 21.68 -2.80
CA PHE A 159 7.32 22.32 -2.65
C PHE A 159 8.50 21.34 -2.54
N GLU A 160 8.29 20.18 -1.94
CA GLU A 160 9.39 19.27 -1.60
C GLU A 160 9.48 18.05 -2.51
N ALA A 161 8.42 17.68 -3.25
CA ALA A 161 8.47 16.49 -4.11
C ALA A 161 9.60 16.60 -5.15
N GLU A 162 9.79 17.76 -5.76
CA GLU A 162 10.85 17.96 -6.75
C GLU A 162 12.26 17.93 -6.13
N ARG A 163 12.42 18.40 -4.90
CA ARG A 163 13.68 18.34 -4.15
C ARG A 163 14.03 16.89 -3.75
N ILE A 164 13.05 16.17 -3.19
CA ILE A 164 13.17 14.73 -2.88
C ILE A 164 13.53 13.95 -4.14
N MET A 165 12.94 14.32 -5.29
CA MET A 165 13.23 13.69 -6.58
C MET A 165 14.62 14.03 -7.10
N ALA A 166 15.06 15.28 -6.97
CA ALA A 166 16.40 15.70 -7.35
C ALA A 166 17.50 15.10 -6.46
N GLY A 167 17.13 14.37 -5.39
CA GLY A 167 18.06 13.79 -4.43
C GLY A 167 18.60 14.78 -3.40
N VAL A 168 18.13 16.03 -3.48
CA VAL A 168 18.56 17.12 -2.60
C VAL A 168 17.71 17.07 -1.33
N ALA A 169 18.36 16.89 -0.18
CA ALA A 169 17.78 17.04 1.15
C ALA A 169 16.69 16.00 1.54
N PHE A 170 16.89 14.72 1.18
CA PHE A 170 16.00 13.62 1.60
C PHE A 170 15.80 13.57 3.12
N GLY A 171 16.87 13.75 3.91
CA GLY A 171 16.80 13.79 5.37
C GLY A 171 15.96 14.97 5.92
N GLU A 172 16.07 16.16 5.32
CA GLU A 172 15.28 17.33 5.73
C GLU A 172 13.78 17.13 5.43
N ALA A 173 13.47 16.62 4.22
CA ALA A 173 12.11 16.34 3.80
C ALA A 173 11.43 15.34 4.75
N LEU A 174 12.17 14.32 5.18
CA LEU A 174 11.72 13.30 6.10
C LEU A 174 11.46 13.86 7.50
N GLY A 175 12.34 14.74 8.00
CA GLY A 175 12.12 15.48 9.23
C GLY A 175 10.86 16.34 9.19
N ARG A 176 10.61 17.00 8.05
CA ARG A 176 9.41 17.82 7.83
C ARG A 176 8.13 16.99 7.82
N VAL A 177 8.13 15.83 7.16
CA VAL A 177 7.00 14.89 7.21
C VAL A 177 6.72 14.44 8.65
N ILE A 178 7.75 14.03 9.41
CA ILE A 178 7.56 13.61 10.81
C ILE A 178 6.94 14.75 11.65
N ALA A 179 7.36 16.00 11.41
CA ALA A 179 6.79 17.16 12.10
C ALA A 179 5.31 17.35 11.78
N ILE A 180 4.92 17.26 10.51
CA ILE A 180 3.51 17.31 10.06
C ILE A 180 2.71 16.21 10.75
N LEU A 181 3.17 14.95 10.71
CA LEU A 181 2.46 13.83 11.33
C LEU A 181 2.20 14.10 12.82
N ARG A 182 3.22 14.54 13.54
CA ARG A 182 3.10 14.83 14.98
C ARG A 182 2.11 15.96 15.27
N GLN A 183 2.05 16.99 14.44
CA GLN A 183 1.09 18.09 14.57
C GLN A 183 -0.36 17.63 14.38
N HIS A 184 -0.58 16.62 13.53
CA HIS A 184 -1.90 16.05 13.23
C HIS A 184 -2.26 14.83 14.08
N GLY A 185 -1.60 14.65 15.24
CA GLY A 185 -1.93 13.54 16.15
C GLY A 185 -1.59 12.17 15.58
N LEU A 186 -0.58 12.07 14.72
CA LEU A 186 -0.07 10.84 14.13
C LEU A 186 1.37 10.60 14.57
N ALA A 187 1.72 9.33 14.80
CA ALA A 187 3.09 8.90 15.06
C ALA A 187 3.48 7.80 14.07
N LEU A 188 4.71 7.85 13.57
CA LEU A 188 5.23 6.75 12.78
C LEU A 188 5.58 5.57 13.70
N PRO A 189 5.18 4.34 13.34
CA PRO A 189 5.62 3.14 14.03
C PRO A 189 7.14 3.07 14.15
N ALA A 190 7.64 2.53 15.27
CA ALA A 190 9.06 2.47 15.59
C ALA A 190 9.94 1.89 14.46
N ARG A 191 9.43 0.92 13.70
CA ARG A 191 10.12 0.32 12.55
C ARG A 191 10.51 1.32 11.46
N TYR A 192 9.65 2.30 11.17
CA TYR A 192 9.94 3.35 10.21
C TYR A 192 10.94 4.34 10.78
N ILE A 193 10.82 4.70 12.07
CA ILE A 193 11.81 5.55 12.75
C ILE A 193 13.21 4.92 12.69
N LEU A 194 13.32 3.60 12.92
CA LEU A 194 14.58 2.86 12.79
C LEU A 194 15.13 2.90 11.36
N LEU A 195 14.28 2.75 10.34
CA LEU A 195 14.67 2.86 8.93
C LEU A 195 15.23 4.25 8.61
N ILE A 196 14.51 5.29 9.03
CA ILE A 196 14.88 6.69 8.84
C ILE A 196 16.23 6.97 9.49
N LYS A 197 16.42 6.50 10.74
CA LYS A 197 17.69 6.60 11.45
C LYS A 197 18.83 5.88 10.72
N ALA A 198 18.58 4.67 10.21
CA ALA A 198 19.58 3.90 9.50
C ALA A 198 20.06 4.61 8.22
N LEU A 199 19.11 5.16 7.44
CA LEU A 199 19.38 5.92 6.22
C LEU A 199 20.19 7.19 6.54
N ALA A 200 19.77 7.97 7.54
CA ALA A 200 20.48 9.19 7.94
C ALA A 200 21.90 8.91 8.46
N THR A 201 22.07 7.83 9.23
CA THR A 201 23.39 7.41 9.73
C THR A 201 24.30 6.99 8.58
N MET A 202 23.76 6.24 7.62
CA MET A 202 24.51 5.82 6.44
C MET A 202 24.84 6.99 5.51
N GLU A 203 23.95 7.98 5.39
CA GLU A 203 24.23 9.22 4.66
C GLU A 203 25.43 9.96 5.25
N GLN A 204 25.51 10.06 6.58
CA GLN A 204 26.67 10.64 7.24
C GLN A 204 27.96 9.86 6.96
N VAL A 205 27.93 8.52 7.10
CA VAL A 205 29.09 7.67 6.83
C VAL A 205 29.53 7.76 5.36
N ALA A 206 28.56 7.76 4.44
CA ALA A 206 28.79 7.91 3.01
C ALA A 206 29.45 9.25 2.70
N HIS A 207 28.96 10.34 3.29
CA HIS A 207 29.52 11.67 3.12
C HIS A 207 30.95 11.78 3.66
N ASP A 208 31.24 11.14 4.80
CA ASP A 208 32.60 11.12 5.37
C ASP A 208 33.59 10.35 4.46
N LEU A 209 33.12 9.32 3.75
CA LEU A 209 33.93 8.51 2.81
C LEU A 209 34.06 9.16 1.43
N ASP A 210 32.98 9.72 0.90
CA ASP A 210 32.86 10.36 -0.42
C ASP A 210 31.84 11.51 -0.36
N PRO A 211 32.32 12.76 -0.21
CA PRO A 211 31.45 13.94 -0.14
C PRO A 211 30.64 14.19 -1.41
N THR A 212 31.02 13.58 -2.54
CA THR A 212 30.34 13.75 -3.83
C THR A 212 29.24 12.71 -4.05
N LEU A 213 29.13 11.71 -3.15
CA LEU A 213 28.15 10.64 -3.27
C LEU A 213 26.76 11.13 -2.88
N ASP A 214 25.84 11.12 -3.86
CA ASP A 214 24.42 11.35 -3.61
C ASP A 214 23.71 10.03 -3.28
N VAL A 215 23.40 9.83 -1.99
CA VAL A 215 22.69 8.64 -1.50
C VAL A 215 21.28 8.51 -2.10
N ALA A 216 20.63 9.63 -2.40
CA ALA A 216 19.27 9.61 -2.95
C ALA A 216 19.24 9.10 -4.40
N VAL A 217 20.30 9.36 -5.19
CA VAL A 217 20.48 8.74 -6.53
C VAL A 217 20.53 7.21 -6.41
N HIS A 218 21.21 6.68 -5.39
CA HIS A 218 21.27 5.24 -5.13
C HIS A 218 19.95 4.66 -4.61
N LEU A 219 19.17 5.43 -3.85
CA LEU A 219 17.86 5.02 -3.33
C LEU A 219 16.79 4.91 -4.43
N ARG A 220 16.81 5.84 -5.40
CA ARG A 220 15.83 5.93 -6.49
C ARG A 220 15.47 4.58 -7.15
N PRO A 221 16.42 3.77 -7.67
CA PRO A 221 16.09 2.51 -8.33
C PRO A 221 15.37 1.52 -7.41
N TYR A 222 15.63 1.54 -6.10
CA TYR A 222 14.93 0.68 -5.15
C TYR A 222 13.48 1.13 -4.96
N VAL A 223 13.25 2.44 -4.83
CA VAL A 223 11.91 3.04 -4.77
C VAL A 223 11.12 2.74 -6.05
N GLU A 224 11.71 2.93 -7.23
CA GLU A 224 11.03 2.63 -8.49
C GLU A 224 10.71 1.14 -8.65
N ARG A 225 11.62 0.24 -8.24
CA ARG A 225 11.34 -1.21 -8.23
C ARG A 225 10.23 -1.55 -7.26
N LEU A 226 10.20 -0.91 -6.09
CA LEU A 226 9.19 -1.11 -5.08
C LEU A 226 7.80 -0.70 -5.60
N ILE A 227 7.69 0.50 -6.18
CA ILE A 227 6.45 0.99 -6.82
C ILE A 227 6.04 0.06 -7.97
N ARG A 228 6.97 -0.31 -8.87
CA ARG A 228 6.66 -1.25 -9.97
C ARG A 228 6.18 -2.61 -9.49
N ARG A 229 6.74 -3.14 -8.39
CA ARG A 229 6.28 -4.40 -7.79
C ARG A 229 4.88 -4.28 -7.19
N ARG A 230 4.59 -3.15 -6.52
CA ARG A 230 3.28 -2.84 -5.92
C ARG A 230 2.18 -2.71 -6.97
N TYR A 231 2.45 -2.00 -8.06
CA TYR A 231 1.50 -1.72 -9.15
C TYR A 231 1.63 -2.67 -10.36
N SER A 232 2.36 -3.78 -10.22
CA SER A 232 2.49 -4.76 -11.30
C SER A 232 1.12 -5.35 -11.65
N SER A 233 0.80 -5.47 -12.94
CA SER A 233 -0.48 -5.96 -13.45
C SER A 233 -0.82 -7.36 -12.91
N ARG A 234 0.20 -8.21 -12.70
CA ARG A 234 0.05 -9.54 -12.06
C ARG A 234 -0.33 -9.47 -10.57
N ARG A 235 0.06 -8.43 -9.83
CA ARG A 235 -0.32 -8.25 -8.43
C ARG A 235 -1.70 -7.62 -8.32
N VAL A 236 -2.00 -6.60 -9.12
CA VAL A 236 -3.34 -6.00 -9.21
C VAL A 236 -4.39 -7.06 -9.56
N LEU A 237 -4.10 -7.94 -10.53
CA LEU A 237 -5.01 -9.05 -10.86
C LEU A 237 -5.17 -10.06 -9.71
N ARG A 238 -4.10 -10.34 -8.95
CA ARG A 238 -4.17 -11.21 -7.76
C ARG A 238 -5.00 -10.58 -6.64
N ASP A 239 -4.88 -9.27 -6.43
CA ASP A 239 -5.67 -8.58 -5.41
C ASP A 239 -7.13 -8.46 -5.83
N LEU A 240 -7.41 -8.15 -7.11
CA LEU A 240 -8.77 -8.19 -7.66
C LEU A 240 -9.42 -9.57 -7.52
N THR A 241 -8.68 -10.64 -7.81
CA THR A 241 -9.19 -12.00 -7.64
C THR A 241 -9.40 -12.38 -6.18
N ARG A 242 -8.55 -11.91 -5.26
CA ARG A 242 -8.76 -12.06 -3.81
C ARG A 242 -10.00 -11.32 -3.34
N THR A 243 -10.17 -10.05 -3.73
CA THR A 243 -11.35 -9.24 -3.39
C THR A 243 -12.62 -9.85 -3.98
N ALA A 244 -12.58 -10.28 -5.24
CA ALA A 244 -13.69 -10.97 -5.87
C ALA A 244 -14.05 -12.28 -5.14
N ARG A 245 -13.05 -13.08 -4.73
CA ARG A 245 -13.28 -14.27 -3.89
C ARG A 245 -13.87 -13.91 -2.54
N ALA A 246 -13.38 -12.86 -1.87
CA ALA A 246 -13.92 -12.41 -0.60
C ALA A 246 -15.39 -11.97 -0.74
N LEU A 247 -15.72 -11.21 -1.79
CA LEU A 247 -17.10 -10.81 -2.10
C LEU A 247 -17.98 -12.01 -2.46
N LEU A 248 -17.45 -13.00 -3.18
CA LEU A 248 -18.18 -14.24 -3.48
C LEU A 248 -18.41 -15.10 -2.24
N VAL A 249 -17.44 -15.15 -1.32
CA VAL A 249 -17.60 -15.84 -0.02
C VAL A 249 -18.63 -15.10 0.82
N LEU A 250 -18.53 -13.78 0.95
CA LEU A 250 -19.53 -12.94 1.61
C LEU A 250 -20.93 -13.17 1.02
N GLY A 251 -21.06 -13.16 -0.31
CA GLY A 251 -22.33 -13.43 -0.99
C GLY A 251 -22.87 -14.85 -0.76
N ARG A 252 -22.00 -15.82 -0.47
CA ARG A 252 -22.38 -17.22 -0.16
C ARG A 252 -22.63 -17.48 1.32
N THR A 253 -22.02 -16.73 2.23
CA THR A 253 -22.20 -16.88 3.69
C THR A 253 -23.29 -15.96 4.24
N LEU A 254 -23.59 -14.84 3.56
CA LEU A 254 -24.70 -13.93 3.87
C LEU A 254 -26.06 -14.65 4.11
N PRO A 255 -26.49 -15.65 3.30
CA PRO A 255 -27.77 -16.31 3.52
C PRO A 255 -27.83 -17.10 4.84
N THR A 256 -26.71 -17.68 5.27
CA THR A 256 -26.65 -18.60 6.42
C THR A 256 -26.52 -17.84 7.74
N ASP A 257 -25.68 -16.79 7.76
CA ASP A 257 -25.42 -16.01 8.98
C ASP A 257 -26.56 -15.01 9.28
N VAL A 258 -27.20 -14.45 8.25
CA VAL A 258 -28.39 -13.61 8.42
C VAL A 258 -29.56 -14.45 8.95
N HIS A 259 -29.69 -15.71 8.52
CA HIS A 259 -30.73 -16.59 9.05
C HIS A 259 -30.45 -16.98 10.52
N GLY A 260 -29.19 -17.22 10.90
CA GLY A 260 -28.79 -17.47 12.28
C GLY A 260 -28.97 -16.26 13.20
N LEU A 261 -28.67 -15.05 12.74
CA LEU A 261 -28.93 -13.80 13.47
C LEU A 261 -30.42 -13.49 13.57
N LEU A 262 -31.22 -13.78 12.54
CA LEU A 262 -32.68 -13.62 12.55
C LEU A 262 -33.41 -14.65 13.42
N VAL A 263 -32.89 -15.89 13.50
CA VAL A 263 -33.47 -16.96 14.34
C VAL A 263 -32.95 -16.87 15.79
N GLY A 264 -31.73 -16.38 16.00
CA GLY A 264 -31.20 -16.08 17.33
C GLY A 264 -31.89 -14.90 18.01
N LEU A 265 -32.42 -13.95 17.22
CA LEU A 265 -33.27 -12.85 17.69
C LEU A 265 -34.61 -13.31 18.29
N ASP A 266 -35.02 -14.56 18.05
CA ASP A 266 -36.29 -15.12 18.52
C ASP A 266 -36.15 -15.91 19.84
N ARG A 267 -34.92 -16.26 20.26
CA ARG A 267 -34.70 -17.17 21.40
C ARG A 267 -34.14 -16.53 22.67
N ASP A 268 -33.37 -15.46 22.58
CA ASP A 268 -32.92 -14.72 23.76
C ASP A 268 -33.00 -13.22 23.47
N GLY A 269 -34.11 -12.62 23.91
CA GLY A 269 -34.43 -11.21 23.69
C GLY A 269 -33.34 -10.27 24.16
N LEU A 270 -32.46 -9.88 23.24
CA LEU A 270 -31.61 -8.71 23.40
C LEU A 270 -32.51 -7.49 23.23
N LYS A 271 -32.69 -6.78 24.34
CA LYS A 271 -33.34 -5.47 24.47
C LYS A 271 -32.69 -4.43 23.55
N VAL A 272 -32.90 -4.53 22.26
CA VAL A 272 -32.72 -3.42 21.33
C VAL A 272 -34.12 -2.88 21.15
N ALA A 273 -34.35 -1.69 21.72
CA ALA A 273 -35.60 -0.96 21.68
C ALA A 273 -35.94 -0.55 20.23
N LEU A 274 -36.35 -1.52 19.41
CA LEU A 274 -36.96 -1.27 18.12
C LEU A 274 -38.46 -1.31 18.35
N ARG A 275 -39.09 -0.15 18.21
CA ARG A 275 -40.54 0.01 18.38
C ARG A 275 -41.26 -0.87 17.35
N PRO A 276 -42.33 -1.59 17.72
CA PRO A 276 -43.11 -2.44 16.82
C PRO A 276 -43.67 -1.71 15.58
N GLU A 277 -43.74 -0.38 15.64
CA GLU A 277 -44.25 0.50 14.59
C GLU A 277 -43.31 0.61 13.37
N ASP A 278 -41.99 0.38 13.54
CA ASP A 278 -41.00 0.56 12.48
C ASP A 278 -40.83 -0.68 11.58
N LEU A 279 -41.13 -1.88 12.10
CA LEU A 279 -41.02 -3.14 11.35
C LEU A 279 -42.14 -3.32 10.31
N GLN A 280 -43.34 -2.78 10.54
CA GLN A 280 -44.45 -2.86 9.58
C GLN A 280 -44.24 -1.97 8.33
N ARG A 281 -43.37 -0.95 8.41
CA ARG A 281 -43.03 -0.10 7.27
C ARG A 281 -42.04 -0.76 6.30
N LEU A 282 -41.21 -1.68 6.79
CA LEU A 282 -40.21 -2.38 5.97
C LEU A 282 -40.78 -3.58 5.21
N THR A 283 -41.86 -4.21 5.70
CA THR A 283 -42.57 -5.29 4.99
C THR A 283 -43.37 -4.77 3.78
N HIS A 284 -43.89 -3.54 3.83
CA HIS A 284 -44.66 -2.96 2.70
C HIS A 284 -43.81 -2.22 1.65
N ALA A 285 -42.50 -2.07 1.85
CA ALA A 285 -41.60 -1.47 0.86
C ALA A 285 -40.98 -2.50 -0.11
N ARG A 286 -41.04 -3.81 0.21
CA ARG A 286 -40.35 -4.86 -0.56
C ARG A 286 -41.15 -5.40 -1.76
N GLU A 287 -42.48 -5.29 -1.77
CA GLU A 287 -43.30 -5.85 -2.87
C GLU A 287 -43.44 -4.91 -4.08
N ARG A 288 -43.20 -3.61 -3.93
CA ARG A 288 -43.40 -2.65 -5.04
C ARG A 288 -42.26 -2.62 -6.06
N SER A 289 -41.02 -2.91 -5.66
CA SER A 289 -39.85 -2.78 -6.55
C SER A 289 -39.58 -4.00 -7.43
N ALA A 290 -39.95 -5.22 -7.00
CA ALA A 290 -39.75 -6.44 -7.78
C ALA A 290 -40.72 -6.56 -8.99
N SER A 291 -41.85 -5.86 -8.93
CA SER A 291 -42.89 -5.92 -9.95
C SER A 291 -42.46 -5.21 -11.25
N TRP A 292 -41.75 -4.09 -11.17
CA TRP A 292 -41.42 -3.26 -12.34
C TRP A 292 -40.39 -3.88 -13.30
N ILE A 293 -39.44 -4.65 -12.77
CA ILE A 293 -38.45 -5.36 -13.61
C ILE A 293 -39.15 -6.44 -14.43
N THR A 294 -40.06 -7.20 -13.80
CA THR A 294 -40.82 -8.26 -14.46
C THR A 294 -41.77 -7.68 -15.51
N PHE A 295 -42.50 -6.60 -15.19
CA PHE A 295 -43.37 -5.92 -16.16
C PHE A 295 -42.59 -5.30 -17.33
N GLY A 296 -41.44 -4.69 -17.07
CA GLY A 296 -40.56 -4.17 -18.12
C GLY A 296 -40.08 -5.25 -19.08
N LEU A 297 -39.74 -6.44 -18.55
CA LEU A 297 -39.32 -7.60 -19.36
C LEU A 297 -40.48 -8.13 -20.23
N ILE A 298 -41.68 -8.24 -19.67
CA ILE A 298 -42.88 -8.68 -20.40
C ILE A 298 -43.23 -7.69 -21.52
N ILE A 299 -43.23 -6.39 -21.23
CA ILE A 299 -43.51 -5.34 -22.22
C ILE A 299 -42.45 -5.35 -23.33
N GLY A 300 -41.16 -5.48 -22.97
CA GLY A 300 -40.08 -5.59 -23.95
C GLY A 300 -40.22 -6.81 -24.86
N ALA A 301 -40.51 -7.98 -24.29
CA ALA A 301 -40.77 -9.20 -25.07
C ALA A 301 -42.00 -9.05 -25.98
N LEU A 302 -43.06 -8.38 -25.51
CA LEU A 302 -44.27 -8.13 -26.29
C LEU A 302 -44.01 -7.17 -27.46
N ILE A 303 -43.22 -6.12 -27.27
CA ILE A 303 -42.82 -5.18 -28.34
C ILE A 303 -42.01 -5.92 -29.41
N VAL A 304 -40.99 -6.68 -29.00
CA VAL A 304 -40.12 -7.42 -29.93
C VAL A 304 -40.91 -8.49 -30.67
N GLY A 305 -41.76 -9.26 -29.97
CA GLY A 305 -42.62 -10.27 -30.58
C GLY A 305 -43.64 -9.67 -31.56
N SER A 306 -44.27 -8.57 -31.20
CA SER A 306 -45.23 -7.86 -32.07
C SER A 306 -44.55 -7.27 -33.31
N SER A 307 -43.34 -6.72 -33.15
CA SER A 307 -42.53 -6.20 -34.25
C SER A 307 -42.16 -7.30 -35.27
N LEU A 308 -41.77 -8.48 -34.78
CA LEU A 308 -41.41 -9.61 -35.63
C LEU A 308 -42.62 -10.17 -36.40
N VAL A 309 -43.79 -10.21 -35.77
CA VAL A 309 -45.04 -10.64 -36.40
C VAL A 309 -45.52 -9.64 -37.45
N LEU A 310 -45.32 -8.34 -37.21
CA LEU A 310 -45.65 -7.28 -38.17
C LEU A 310 -44.86 -7.43 -39.48
N HIS A 311 -43.61 -7.90 -39.40
CA HIS A 311 -42.72 -8.05 -40.54
C HIS A 311 -42.95 -9.34 -41.36
N ARG A 312 -43.61 -10.35 -40.78
CA ARG A 312 -43.84 -11.66 -41.45
C ARG A 312 -45.21 -11.80 -42.11
N SER A 313 -46.06 -10.77 -42.08
CA SER A 313 -47.40 -10.76 -42.70
C SER A 313 -48.24 -12.01 -42.41
N THR A 314 -48.12 -12.56 -41.20
CA THR A 314 -48.85 -13.76 -40.78
C THR A 314 -50.19 -13.36 -40.17
N GLY A 315 -51.29 -13.87 -40.73
CA GLY A 315 -52.67 -13.69 -40.22
C GLY A 315 -53.52 -12.65 -40.97
N PRO A 316 -54.79 -12.44 -40.57
CA PRO A 316 -55.68 -11.46 -41.21
C PRO A 316 -55.08 -10.06 -41.13
N ALA A 317 -54.92 -9.41 -42.28
CA ALA A 317 -54.35 -8.07 -42.39
C ALA A 317 -55.47 -7.03 -42.39
N LEU A 318 -55.29 -5.96 -41.61
CA LEU A 318 -56.14 -4.76 -41.65
C LEU A 318 -55.28 -3.62 -42.18
N LEU A 319 -55.65 -2.99 -43.30
CA LEU A 319 -54.90 -1.89 -43.92
C LEU A 319 -53.42 -2.23 -44.28
N GLY A 320 -53.11 -3.50 -44.55
CA GLY A 320 -51.76 -3.94 -44.96
C GLY A 320 -50.79 -4.25 -43.81
N VAL A 321 -51.24 -4.14 -42.54
CA VAL A 321 -50.48 -4.55 -41.35
C VAL A 321 -51.12 -5.77 -40.70
N SER A 322 -50.29 -6.67 -40.14
CA SER A 322 -50.77 -7.84 -39.41
C SER A 322 -51.57 -7.40 -38.17
N LEU A 323 -52.84 -7.81 -38.10
CA LEU A 323 -53.75 -7.48 -37.01
C LEU A 323 -53.19 -7.94 -35.66
N LEU A 324 -52.51 -9.10 -35.64
CA LEU A 324 -51.92 -9.66 -34.43
C LEU A 324 -50.76 -8.79 -33.91
N GLY A 325 -49.92 -8.27 -34.82
CA GLY A 325 -48.85 -7.34 -34.47
C GLY A 325 -49.39 -6.00 -33.95
N LEU A 326 -50.45 -5.48 -34.56
CA LEU A 326 -51.09 -4.23 -34.12
C LEU A 326 -51.68 -4.36 -32.71
N VAL A 327 -52.40 -5.45 -32.44
CA VAL A 327 -52.96 -5.75 -31.11
C VAL A 327 -51.86 -5.84 -30.06
N GLY A 328 -50.74 -6.50 -30.38
CA GLY A 328 -49.61 -6.62 -29.47
C GLY A 328 -48.94 -5.29 -29.14
N TYR A 329 -48.81 -4.38 -30.11
CA TYR A 329 -48.33 -3.01 -29.87
C TYR A 329 -49.28 -2.18 -29.01
N ILE A 330 -50.59 -2.25 -29.27
CA ILE A 330 -51.60 -1.56 -28.46
C ILE A 330 -51.52 -2.05 -27.01
N LEU A 331 -51.46 -3.36 -26.82
CA LEU A 331 -51.37 -3.96 -25.48
C LEU A 331 -50.07 -3.56 -24.76
N ALA A 332 -48.92 -3.60 -25.44
CA ALA A 332 -47.65 -3.14 -24.89
C ALA A 332 -47.69 -1.67 -24.47
N THR A 333 -48.35 -0.81 -25.27
CA THR A 333 -48.48 0.62 -24.99
C THR A 333 -49.35 0.88 -23.77
N VAL A 334 -50.49 0.18 -23.64
CA VAL A 334 -51.39 0.30 -22.48
C VAL A 334 -50.69 -0.17 -21.20
N LEU A 335 -49.99 -1.31 -21.25
CA LEU A 335 -49.23 -1.82 -20.10
C LEU A 335 -48.06 -0.90 -19.72
N GLY A 336 -47.35 -0.36 -20.71
CA GLY A 336 -46.27 0.61 -20.50
C GLY A 336 -46.75 1.90 -19.84
N LEU A 337 -47.86 2.48 -20.31
CA LEU A 337 -48.47 3.67 -19.71
C LEU A 337 -48.96 3.39 -18.28
N GLY A 338 -49.59 2.23 -18.05
CA GLY A 338 -50.00 1.79 -16.72
C GLY A 338 -48.83 1.66 -15.74
N MET A 339 -47.70 1.13 -16.21
CA MET A 339 -46.46 1.01 -15.43
C MET A 339 -45.89 2.39 -15.07
N VAL A 340 -45.79 3.31 -16.04
CA VAL A 340 -45.32 4.68 -15.80
C VAL A 340 -46.23 5.43 -14.82
N PHE A 341 -47.55 5.27 -14.97
CA PHE A 341 -48.53 5.88 -14.05
C PHE A 341 -48.40 5.30 -12.64
N SER A 342 -48.21 3.98 -12.52
CA SER A 342 -47.94 3.33 -11.23
C SER A 342 -46.66 3.84 -10.58
N MET A 343 -45.58 4.04 -11.35
CA MET A 343 -44.32 4.60 -10.85
C MET A 343 -44.48 6.05 -10.39
N TRP A 344 -45.20 6.86 -11.16
CA TRP A 344 -45.44 8.26 -10.84
C TRP A 344 -46.29 8.43 -9.58
N ARG A 345 -47.35 7.60 -9.43
CA ARG A 345 -48.17 7.57 -8.22
C ARG A 345 -47.40 7.07 -7.00
N ALA A 346 -46.50 6.11 -7.17
CA ALA A 346 -45.66 5.57 -6.10
C ALA A 346 -44.56 6.52 -5.61
N ARG A 347 -44.21 7.58 -6.37
CA ARG A 347 -43.23 8.61 -5.96
C ARG A 347 -43.85 9.80 -5.23
N ARG A 348 -45.18 9.94 -5.26
CA ARG A 348 -45.92 11.07 -4.64
C ARG A 348 -46.44 10.78 -3.23
N PHE A 349 -46.25 9.56 -2.73
CA PHE A 349 -46.53 9.11 -1.37
C PHE A 349 -45.25 8.45 -0.83
#